data_AF-A0A7V5P449-F1
#
_entry.id   AF-A0A7V5P449-F1
#
_cell.length_a   1.000
_cell.length_b   1.000
_cell.length_c   1.000
_cell.angle_alpha   90.00
_cell.angle_beta   90.00
_cell.angle_gamma   90.00
#
_symmetry.space_group_name_H-M   'P 1'
#
loop_
_entity.id
_entity.type
_entity.pdbx_description
1 polymer ?
#
loop_
_entity_poly.entity_id
_entity_poly.type
_entity_poly.pdbx_seq_one_letter_code
_entity_poly.pdbx_strand_id
1 'polypeptide(L)'
;MRYMLILSFITFILFSGGSMSAKDFNSQEIQRLIEEMKKEVPESELVRLERGIRTIAPRFTGEDGDLSAFVRENFIKDKELLDRTFERIVNNMEVLNGSMLVISREFSKPLQLDIGEPLKVDYIFAEYNPAAHIIDDFFKNKLAFIMLLNFPPYELNEKITLSKDWDRKAWAYARLSEPFRDRIPSDVNQKVNEVFTRVDNYISEYNIYMGNL
;
A
#
# COMPACT_ATOMS: atom_id res chain seq x y z
N MET A 1 60.65 5.93 32.69
CA MET A 1 60.18 5.97 31.29
C MET A 1 58.68 5.84 31.28
N ARG A 2 58.00 6.73 30.54
CA ARG A 2 56.55 6.98 30.50
C ARG A 2 55.72 5.74 30.18
N TYR A 3 54.72 5.43 31.02
CA TYR A 3 53.54 4.67 30.59
C TYR A 3 52.49 5.68 30.12
N MET A 4 52.18 5.65 28.83
CA MET A 4 51.19 6.51 28.19
C MET A 4 49.89 5.70 28.00
N LEU A 5 48.81 6.25 28.55
CA LEU A 5 47.41 5.93 28.30
C LEU A 5 47.11 5.72 26.80
N ILE A 6 46.16 4.85 26.48
CA ILE A 6 44.97 5.18 25.66
C ILE A 6 43.87 4.19 26.03
N LEU A 7 42.87 4.70 26.73
CA LEU A 7 41.56 4.09 26.98
C LEU A 7 40.69 4.50 25.76
N SER A 8 40.52 3.61 24.78
CA SER A 8 39.67 3.92 23.61
C SER A 8 38.22 3.57 23.94
N PHE A 9 37.46 4.61 24.28
CA PHE A 9 36.00 4.62 24.36
C PHE A 9 35.40 4.16 23.02
N ILE A 10 34.73 3.01 23.00
CA ILE A 10 33.85 2.63 21.88
C ILE A 10 32.56 3.43 22.05
N THR A 11 32.47 4.56 21.35
CA THR A 11 31.22 5.30 21.16
C THR A 11 30.32 4.49 20.24
N PHE A 12 29.27 3.93 20.82
CA PHE A 12 28.13 3.34 20.14
C PHE A 12 27.38 4.46 19.41
N ILE A 13 27.63 4.62 18.10
CA ILE A 13 26.82 5.50 17.26
C ILE A 13 25.50 4.76 17.02
N LEU A 14 24.49 5.12 17.83
CA LEU A 14 23.08 4.91 17.49
C LEU A 14 22.83 5.68 16.19
N PHE A 15 22.81 4.96 15.07
CA PHE A 15 22.25 5.46 13.83
C PHE A 15 20.73 5.52 14.03
N SER A 16 20.26 6.59 14.68
CA SER A 16 18.86 7.00 14.58
C SER A 16 18.64 7.41 13.13
N GLY A 17 18.21 6.47 12.30
CA GLY A 17 17.57 6.80 11.03
C GLY A 17 16.37 7.67 11.36
N GLY A 18 16.56 8.98 11.27
CA GLY A 18 15.47 9.94 11.31
C GLY A 18 14.57 9.62 10.15
N SER A 19 13.44 8.97 10.42
CA SER A 19 12.32 9.01 9.51
C SER A 19 11.97 10.48 9.32
N MET A 20 12.07 10.92 8.07
CA MET A 20 11.65 12.24 7.65
C MET A 20 10.18 12.36 8.03
N SER A 21 9.90 13.14 9.07
CA SER A 21 8.56 13.29 9.64
C SER A 21 7.61 13.72 8.53
N ALA A 22 6.63 12.87 8.22
CA ALA A 22 5.41 13.34 7.59
C ALA A 22 4.92 14.55 8.40
N LYS A 23 4.36 15.55 7.73
CA LYS A 23 3.73 16.65 8.42
C LYS A 23 2.55 16.05 9.18
N ASP A 24 2.74 15.77 10.47
CA ASP A 24 1.68 15.22 11.32
C ASP A 24 0.58 16.27 11.40
N PHE A 25 -0.45 16.12 10.57
CA PHE A 25 -1.64 16.95 10.67
C PHE A 25 -2.17 16.80 12.10
N ASN A 26 -2.23 17.91 12.83
CA ASN A 26 -2.75 17.88 14.18
C ASN A 26 -4.22 17.46 14.12
N SER A 27 -4.64 16.57 15.03
CA SER A 27 -6.02 16.11 15.19
C SER A 27 -7.04 17.26 15.14
N GLN A 28 -6.66 18.46 15.61
CA GLN A 28 -7.49 19.66 15.54
C GLN A 28 -7.72 20.19 14.12
N GLU A 29 -6.71 20.16 13.25
CA GLU A 29 -6.82 20.60 11.85
C GLU A 29 -7.71 19.66 11.04
N ILE A 30 -7.53 18.34 11.25
CA ILE A 30 -8.38 17.31 10.64
C ILE A 30 -9.83 17.50 11.08
N GLN A 31 -10.07 17.74 12.37
CA GLN A 31 -11.43 17.97 12.88
C GLN A 31 -12.05 19.23 12.27
N ARG A 32 -11.29 20.34 12.17
CA ARG A 32 -11.78 21.58 11.53
C ARG A 32 -12.16 21.33 10.07
N LEU A 33 -11.31 20.64 9.31
CA LEU A 33 -11.59 20.30 7.92
C LEU A 33 -12.88 19.48 7.77
N ILE A 34 -13.08 18.47 8.64
CA ILE A 34 -14.30 17.66 8.65
C ILE A 34 -15.52 18.56 8.92
N GLU A 35 -15.48 19.39 9.96
CA GLU A 35 -16.61 20.25 10.31
C GLU A 35 -16.94 21.30 9.24
N GLU A 36 -15.93 21.79 8.51
CA GLU A 36 -16.15 22.65 7.36
C GLU A 36 -16.82 21.89 6.20
N MET A 37 -16.28 20.73 5.83
CA MET A 37 -16.79 19.93 4.71
C MET A 37 -18.21 19.40 4.97
N LYS A 38 -18.56 19.08 6.22
CA LYS A 38 -19.91 18.63 6.60
C LYS A 38 -21.00 19.64 6.24
N LYS A 39 -20.67 20.94 6.13
CA LYS A 39 -21.63 22.00 5.76
C LYS A 39 -22.02 21.97 4.27
N GLU A 40 -21.19 21.37 3.43
CA GLU A 40 -21.32 21.38 1.97
C GLU A 40 -21.74 20.02 1.38
N VAL A 41 -21.85 19.00 2.24
CA VAL A 41 -22.03 17.59 1.89
C VAL A 41 -23.38 17.07 2.43
N PRO A 42 -24.15 16.28 1.66
CA PRO A 42 -25.40 15.70 2.13
C PRO A 42 -25.24 14.81 3.36
N GLU A 43 -26.26 14.77 4.23
CA GLU A 43 -26.23 13.98 5.47
C GLU A 43 -25.90 12.49 5.24
N SER A 44 -26.38 11.92 4.12
CA SER A 44 -26.13 10.51 3.76
C SER A 44 -24.65 10.19 3.50
N GLU A 45 -23.81 11.19 3.25
CA GLU A 45 -22.40 11.03 2.88
C GLU A 45 -21.43 11.38 4.02
N LEU A 46 -21.92 11.92 5.14
CA LEU A 46 -21.06 12.45 6.21
C LEU A 46 -20.17 11.38 6.85
N VAL A 47 -20.70 10.17 7.03
CA VAL A 47 -19.93 9.04 7.57
C VAL A 47 -18.77 8.67 6.64
N ARG A 48 -19.02 8.66 5.32
CA ARG A 48 -18.01 8.36 4.31
C ARG A 48 -16.96 9.47 4.22
N LEU A 49 -17.39 10.73 4.24
CA LEU A 49 -16.52 11.90 4.28
C LEU A 49 -15.58 11.85 5.47
N GLU A 50 -16.11 11.67 6.68
CA GLU A 50 -15.32 11.66 7.90
C GLU A 50 -14.31 10.51 7.88
N ARG A 51 -14.75 9.29 7.50
CA ARG A 51 -13.87 8.14 7.38
C ARG A 51 -12.78 8.36 6.33
N GLY A 52 -13.14 8.89 5.15
CA GLY A 52 -12.21 9.17 4.07
C GLY A 52 -11.12 10.16 4.49
N ILE A 53 -11.50 11.30 5.08
CA ILE A 53 -10.55 12.31 5.56
C ILE A 53 -9.62 11.72 6.63
N ARG A 54 -10.16 11.00 7.61
CA ARG A 54 -9.36 10.34 8.67
C ARG A 54 -8.42 9.27 8.12
N THR A 55 -8.78 8.64 6.99
CA THR A 55 -7.95 7.65 6.32
C THR A 55 -6.81 8.31 5.55
N ILE A 56 -7.05 9.39 4.80
CA ILE A 56 -5.99 9.99 3.99
C ILE A 56 -5.03 10.86 4.81
N ALA A 57 -5.51 11.55 5.85
CA ALA A 57 -4.73 12.57 6.55
C ALA A 57 -3.38 12.05 7.12
N PRO A 58 -3.28 10.87 7.76
CA PRO A 58 -2.00 10.35 8.24
C PRO A 58 -1.01 9.97 7.13
N ARG A 59 -1.49 9.80 5.89
CA ARG A 59 -0.70 9.35 4.74
C ARG A 59 -0.31 10.50 3.82
N PHE A 60 -0.94 11.66 4.00
CA PHE A 60 -0.76 12.84 3.19
C PHE A 60 0.43 13.65 3.72
N THR A 61 1.41 13.91 2.85
CA THR A 61 2.64 14.60 3.21
C THR A 61 2.70 15.98 2.56
N GLY A 62 3.69 16.80 2.92
CA GLY A 62 3.89 18.10 2.26
C GLY A 62 4.17 18.00 0.76
N GLU A 63 4.75 16.89 0.30
CA GLU A 63 4.97 16.60 -1.12
C GLU A 63 3.66 16.30 -1.87
N ASP A 64 2.61 15.94 -1.15
CA ASP A 64 1.31 15.63 -1.74
C ASP A 64 0.44 16.88 -1.97
N GLY A 65 0.83 18.03 -1.41
CA GLY A 65 0.17 19.32 -1.59
C GLY A 65 -0.60 19.79 -0.34
N ASP A 66 -1.71 20.48 -0.57
CA ASP A 66 -2.61 20.93 0.51
C ASP A 66 -3.78 19.96 0.68
N LEU A 67 -3.89 19.35 1.86
CA LEU A 67 -4.92 18.36 2.17
C LEU A 67 -6.35 18.94 2.07
N SER A 68 -6.57 20.18 2.52
CA SER A 68 -7.90 20.80 2.49
C SER A 68 -8.36 21.04 1.06
N ALA A 69 -7.47 21.60 0.23
CA ALA A 69 -7.72 21.80 -1.19
C ALA A 69 -7.99 20.46 -1.89
N PHE A 70 -7.18 19.43 -1.62
CA PHE A 70 -7.35 18.11 -2.19
C PHE A 70 -8.72 17.50 -1.85
N VAL A 71 -9.14 17.55 -0.57
CA VAL A 71 -10.45 17.02 -0.12
C VAL A 71 -11.61 17.75 -0.79
N ARG A 72 -11.54 19.09 -0.86
CA ARG A 72 -12.60 19.91 -1.49
C ARG A 72 -12.76 19.61 -2.97
N GLU A 73 -11.65 19.36 -3.67
CA GLU A 73 -11.66 19.07 -5.09
C GLU A 73 -12.10 17.62 -5.40
N ASN A 74 -11.67 16.65 -4.58
CA ASN A 74 -11.75 15.23 -4.94
C ASN A 74 -12.83 14.44 -4.20
N PHE A 75 -13.51 15.01 -3.20
CA PHE A 75 -14.62 14.33 -2.56
C PHE A 75 -15.88 14.36 -3.44
N ILE A 76 -16.33 13.17 -3.85
CA ILE A 76 -17.46 13.02 -4.76
C ILE A 76 -18.76 12.92 -3.95
N LYS A 77 -19.57 13.98 -3.93
CA LYS A 77 -20.88 14.00 -3.25
C LYS A 77 -22.05 13.47 -4.09
N ASP A 78 -21.90 13.45 -5.41
CA ASP A 78 -22.91 12.96 -6.33
C ASP A 78 -22.83 11.43 -6.48
N LYS A 79 -23.93 10.72 -6.23
CA LYS A 79 -23.94 9.25 -6.20
C LYS A 79 -23.71 8.64 -7.57
N GLU A 80 -24.23 9.25 -8.63
CA GLU A 80 -24.06 8.74 -10.00
C GLU A 80 -22.60 8.89 -10.46
N LEU A 81 -21.97 10.02 -10.15
CA LEU A 81 -20.55 10.24 -10.40
C LEU A 81 -19.68 9.30 -9.56
N LEU A 82 -20.04 9.04 -8.29
CA LEU A 82 -19.32 8.10 -7.43
C LEU A 82 -19.35 6.69 -8.03
N ASP A 83 -20.52 6.24 -8.48
CA ASP A 83 -20.71 4.94 -9.12
C ASP A 83 -19.90 4.80 -10.41
N ARG A 84 -19.98 5.79 -11.31
CA ARG A 84 -19.19 5.77 -12.55
C ARG A 84 -17.69 5.81 -12.30
N THR A 85 -17.26 6.53 -11.26
CA THR A 85 -15.85 6.59 -10.85
C THR A 85 -15.40 5.23 -10.34
N PHE A 86 -16.19 4.60 -9.48
CA PHE A 86 -15.95 3.25 -8.98
C PHE A 86 -15.77 2.26 -10.13
N GLU A 87 -16.70 2.20 -11.07
CA GLU A 87 -16.65 1.26 -12.20
C GLU A 87 -15.39 1.45 -13.07
N ARG A 88 -15.01 2.71 -13.34
CA ARG A 88 -13.78 3.00 -14.10
C ARG A 88 -12.52 2.53 -13.36
N ILE A 89 -12.46 2.75 -12.05
CA ILE A 89 -11.33 2.31 -11.24
C ILE A 89 -11.26 0.78 -11.24
N VAL A 90 -12.37 0.10 -10.95
CA VAL A 90 -12.39 -1.37 -10.89
C VAL A 90 -11.97 -2.00 -12.20
N ASN A 91 -12.49 -1.53 -13.33
CA ASN A 91 -12.10 -2.03 -14.65
C ASN A 91 -10.60 -1.85 -14.93
N ASN A 92 -10.03 -0.69 -14.59
CA ASN A 92 -8.61 -0.45 -14.76
C ASN A 92 -7.76 -1.31 -13.81
N MET A 93 -8.21 -1.49 -12.57
CA MET A 93 -7.54 -2.34 -11.59
C MET A 93 -7.57 -3.82 -12.01
N GLU A 94 -8.65 -4.29 -12.62
CA GLU A 94 -8.74 -5.65 -13.16
C GLU A 94 -7.71 -5.88 -14.26
N VAL A 95 -7.63 -4.97 -15.23
CA VAL A 95 -6.63 -5.03 -16.31
C VAL A 95 -5.21 -4.99 -15.74
N LEU A 96 -4.93 -4.07 -14.81
CA LEU A 96 -3.62 -3.93 -14.20
C LEU A 96 -3.21 -5.20 -13.44
N ASN A 97 -4.06 -5.67 -12.53
CA ASN A 97 -3.76 -6.83 -11.69
C ASN A 97 -3.62 -8.11 -12.53
N GLY A 98 -4.51 -8.31 -13.52
CA GLY A 98 -4.43 -9.43 -14.44
C GLY A 98 -3.14 -9.41 -15.25
N SER A 99 -2.73 -8.23 -15.73
CA SER A 99 -1.48 -8.08 -16.49
C SER A 99 -0.26 -8.37 -15.63
N MET A 100 -0.22 -7.85 -14.40
CA MET A 100 0.89 -8.11 -13.48
C MET A 100 0.99 -9.59 -13.09
N LEU A 101 -0.15 -10.26 -12.90
CA LEU A 101 -0.18 -11.70 -12.66
C LEU A 101 0.41 -12.48 -13.83
N VAL A 102 0.03 -12.13 -15.06
CA VAL A 102 0.58 -12.78 -16.26
C VAL A 102 2.08 -12.59 -16.34
N ILE A 103 2.58 -11.36 -16.16
CA ILE A 103 4.02 -11.07 -16.21
C ILE A 103 4.79 -11.87 -15.15
N SER A 104 4.34 -11.83 -13.89
CA SER A 104 4.99 -12.55 -12.79
C SER A 104 5.02 -14.07 -13.03
N ARG A 105 3.92 -14.63 -13.53
CA ARG A 105 3.82 -16.06 -13.87
C ARG A 105 4.79 -16.44 -14.98
N GLU A 106 4.84 -15.66 -16.08
CA GLU A 106 5.73 -15.99 -17.19
C GLU A 106 7.21 -15.84 -16.82
N PHE A 107 7.56 -14.86 -15.98
CA PHE A 107 8.93 -14.70 -15.47
C PHE A 107 9.38 -15.87 -14.58
N SER A 108 8.46 -16.44 -13.80
CA SER A 108 8.76 -17.54 -12.88
C SER A 108 8.76 -18.92 -13.55
N LYS A 109 8.26 -18.99 -14.79
CA LYS A 109 7.99 -20.25 -15.50
C LYS A 109 9.19 -21.19 -15.62
N PRO A 110 10.42 -20.72 -15.95
CA PRO A 110 11.57 -21.61 -16.05
C PRO A 110 11.97 -22.25 -14.71
N LEU A 111 11.65 -21.60 -13.59
CA LEU A 111 11.93 -22.14 -12.25
C LEU A 111 10.84 -23.08 -11.74
N GLN A 112 9.60 -22.88 -12.19
CA GLN A 112 8.42 -23.58 -11.68
C GLN A 112 7.99 -24.79 -12.52
N LEU A 113 8.44 -24.87 -13.78
CA LEU A 113 8.07 -25.95 -14.70
C LEU A 113 9.30 -26.74 -15.16
N ASP A 114 9.09 -28.03 -15.42
CA ASP A 114 10.10 -28.91 -16.02
C ASP A 114 10.18 -28.70 -17.54
N ILE A 115 10.79 -27.58 -17.95
CA ILE A 115 10.91 -27.18 -19.36
C ILE A 115 12.37 -27.00 -19.82
N GLY A 116 13.33 -27.43 -19.00
CA GLY A 116 14.76 -27.31 -19.23
C GLY A 116 15.51 -26.91 -17.97
N GLU A 117 16.84 -26.91 -18.05
CA GLU A 117 17.69 -26.42 -16.97
C GLU A 117 17.54 -24.89 -16.84
N PRO A 118 17.21 -24.35 -15.65
CA PRO A 118 17.15 -22.92 -15.42
C PRO A 118 18.48 -22.22 -15.70
N LEU A 119 18.41 -21.08 -16.38
CA LEU A 119 19.55 -20.19 -16.61
C LEU A 119 19.65 -19.14 -15.49
N LYS A 120 20.83 -18.59 -15.27
CA LYS A 120 21.05 -17.50 -14.29
C LYS A 120 20.11 -16.30 -14.49
N VAL A 121 19.73 -16.01 -15.73
CA VAL A 121 18.83 -14.90 -16.06
C VAL A 121 17.39 -15.18 -15.60
N ASP A 122 16.97 -16.45 -15.55
CA ASP A 122 15.62 -16.84 -15.14
C ASP A 122 15.40 -16.54 -13.66
N TYR A 123 16.43 -16.72 -12.83
CA TYR A 123 16.41 -16.31 -11.42
C TYR A 123 16.25 -14.80 -11.26
N ILE A 124 16.95 -14.00 -12.08
CA ILE A 124 16.82 -12.54 -12.05
C ILE A 124 15.39 -12.11 -12.44
N PHE A 125 14.82 -12.73 -13.47
CA PHE A 125 13.43 -12.43 -13.88
C PHE A 125 12.42 -12.85 -12.82
N ALA A 126 12.57 -14.02 -12.20
CA ALA A 126 11.68 -14.49 -11.14
C ALA A 126 11.78 -13.65 -9.85
N GLU A 127 12.94 -13.06 -9.55
CA GLU A 127 13.12 -12.16 -8.41
C GLU A 127 12.56 -10.75 -8.66
N TYR A 128 12.50 -10.31 -9.91
CA TYR A 128 11.99 -8.99 -10.26
C TYR A 128 10.46 -8.92 -10.14
N ASN A 129 9.96 -7.92 -9.39
CA ASN A 129 8.53 -7.66 -9.23
C ASN A 129 8.14 -6.32 -9.89
N PRO A 130 7.64 -6.34 -11.14
CA PRO A 130 7.15 -5.14 -11.81
C PRO A 130 6.05 -4.38 -11.05
N ALA A 131 5.28 -5.08 -10.22
CA ALA A 131 4.20 -4.49 -9.45
C ALA A 131 4.67 -3.73 -8.19
N ALA A 132 5.96 -3.83 -7.82
CA ALA A 132 6.50 -3.25 -6.59
C ALA A 132 6.29 -1.73 -6.48
N HIS A 133 6.27 -1.03 -7.62
CA HIS A 133 6.11 0.43 -7.69
C HIS A 133 4.66 0.92 -7.75
N ILE A 134 3.68 0.05 -8.05
CA ILE A 134 2.31 0.47 -8.36
C ILE A 134 1.69 1.31 -7.23
N ILE A 135 1.83 0.84 -5.98
CA ILE A 135 1.24 1.53 -4.82
C ILE A 135 1.88 2.91 -4.64
N ASP A 136 3.21 2.97 -4.66
CA ASP A 136 3.97 4.21 -4.51
C ASP A 136 3.62 5.23 -5.61
N ASP A 137 3.55 4.78 -6.86
CA ASP A 137 3.20 5.64 -7.98
C ASP A 137 1.74 6.13 -7.94
N PHE A 138 0.83 5.33 -7.40
CA PHE A 138 -0.56 5.75 -7.17
C PHE A 138 -0.71 6.77 -6.04
N PHE A 139 0.20 6.78 -5.05
CA PHE A 139 0.28 7.88 -4.10
C PHE A 139 0.86 9.14 -4.76
N LYS A 140 1.92 9.01 -5.56
CA LYS A 140 2.54 10.14 -6.26
C LYS A 140 1.53 10.86 -7.17
N ASN A 141 0.78 10.13 -7.98
CA ASN A 141 -0.23 10.68 -8.89
C ASN A 141 -1.61 10.96 -8.24
N LYS A 142 -1.74 10.74 -6.92
CA LYS A 142 -2.94 10.94 -6.09
C LYS A 142 -4.11 9.98 -6.29
N LEU A 143 -4.02 9.00 -7.20
CA LEU A 143 -5.08 8.01 -7.41
C LEU A 143 -5.39 7.22 -6.12
N ALA A 144 -4.36 6.84 -5.35
CA ALA A 144 -4.53 6.17 -4.06
C ALA A 144 -5.34 7.03 -3.07
N PHE A 145 -5.08 8.33 -2.99
CA PHE A 145 -5.82 9.25 -2.13
C PHE A 145 -7.27 9.43 -2.58
N ILE A 146 -7.53 9.48 -3.89
CA ILE A 146 -8.91 9.52 -4.43
C ILE A 146 -9.68 8.26 -4.00
N MET A 147 -9.06 7.09 -4.11
CA MET A 147 -9.67 5.82 -3.68
C MET A 147 -9.92 5.77 -2.17
N LEU A 148 -8.93 6.14 -1.35
CA LEU A 148 -9.07 6.15 0.12
C LEU A 148 -10.11 7.17 0.61
N LEU A 149 -10.17 8.35 -0.03
CA LEU A 149 -11.12 9.40 0.33
C LEU A 149 -12.56 9.01 0.00
N ASN A 150 -12.78 8.43 -1.19
CA ASN A 150 -14.13 8.15 -1.68
C ASN A 150 -14.63 6.75 -1.36
N PHE A 151 -13.74 5.77 -1.19
CA PHE A 151 -14.05 4.37 -0.89
C PHE A 151 -13.20 3.88 0.29
N PRO A 152 -13.31 4.51 1.47
CA PRO A 152 -12.42 4.21 2.60
C PRO A 152 -12.55 2.75 3.05
N PRO A 153 -11.43 2.12 3.47
CA PRO A 153 -11.44 0.74 3.91
C PRO A 153 -12.13 0.59 5.27
N TYR A 154 -12.44 -0.66 5.63
CA TYR A 154 -12.97 -1.03 6.94
C TYR A 154 -11.95 -1.83 7.73
N GLU A 155 -11.97 -1.66 9.04
CA GLU A 155 -11.21 -2.50 9.95
C GLU A 155 -11.83 -3.90 10.02
N LEU A 156 -11.02 -4.91 10.40
CA LEU A 156 -11.47 -6.30 10.41
C LEU A 156 -12.71 -6.51 11.31
N ASN A 157 -12.69 -5.92 12.51
CA ASN A 157 -13.81 -6.02 13.45
C ASN A 157 -15.09 -5.35 12.93
N GLU A 158 -14.94 -4.24 12.21
CA GLU A 158 -16.08 -3.58 11.55
C GLU A 158 -16.65 -4.45 10.44
N LYS A 159 -15.79 -5.08 9.62
CA LYS A 159 -16.24 -6.01 8.58
C LYS A 159 -17.04 -7.15 9.19
N ILE A 160 -16.55 -7.81 10.24
CA ILE A 160 -17.26 -8.90 10.91
C ILE A 160 -18.68 -8.49 11.36
N THR A 161 -18.82 -7.24 11.81
CA THR A 161 -20.07 -6.71 12.34
C THR A 161 -21.02 -6.27 11.22
N LEU A 162 -20.52 -5.47 10.27
CA LEU A 162 -21.30 -4.79 9.25
C LEU A 162 -21.56 -5.64 8.01
N SER A 163 -20.67 -6.61 7.71
CA SER A 163 -20.74 -7.34 6.44
C SER A 163 -21.95 -8.25 6.28
N LYS A 164 -22.69 -8.49 7.37
CA LYS A 164 -23.96 -9.26 7.36
C LYS A 164 -25.01 -8.58 6.50
N ASP A 165 -24.95 -7.25 6.40
CA ASP A 165 -25.90 -6.41 5.66
C ASP A 165 -25.33 -5.91 4.33
N TRP A 166 -24.12 -6.32 3.97
CA TRP A 166 -23.45 -5.85 2.75
C TRP A 166 -23.90 -6.62 1.52
N ASP A 167 -24.33 -5.88 0.50
CA ASP A 167 -24.46 -6.40 -0.84
C ASP A 167 -23.10 -6.48 -1.56
N ARG A 168 -23.11 -6.98 -2.80
CA ARG A 168 -21.88 -7.11 -3.61
C ARG A 168 -21.16 -5.78 -3.80
N LYS A 169 -21.90 -4.67 -3.94
CA LYS A 169 -21.35 -3.34 -4.19
C LYS A 169 -20.67 -2.81 -2.93
N ALA A 170 -21.31 -2.94 -1.78
CA ALA A 170 -20.74 -2.58 -0.48
C ALA A 170 -19.43 -3.34 -0.20
N TRP A 171 -19.40 -4.65 -0.50
CA TRP A 171 -18.17 -5.43 -0.43
C TRP A 171 -17.06 -4.92 -1.33
N ALA A 172 -17.40 -4.59 -2.57
CA ALA A 172 -16.41 -4.11 -3.54
C ALA A 172 -15.87 -2.72 -3.15
N TYR A 173 -16.72 -1.84 -2.62
CA TYR A 173 -16.32 -0.54 -2.07
C TYR A 173 -15.34 -0.71 -0.91
N ALA A 174 -15.69 -1.58 0.06
CA ALA A 174 -14.87 -1.82 1.24
C ALA A 174 -13.48 -2.39 0.91
N ARG A 175 -13.36 -3.14 -0.20
CA ARG A 175 -12.12 -3.81 -0.61
C ARG A 175 -11.24 -2.97 -1.53
N LEU A 176 -11.83 -2.04 -2.29
CA LEU A 176 -11.14 -1.31 -3.35
C LEU A 176 -9.86 -0.60 -2.87
N SER A 177 -9.94 0.09 -1.74
CA SER A 177 -8.83 0.90 -1.23
C SER A 177 -7.93 0.18 -0.22
N GLU A 178 -8.24 -1.08 0.14
CA GLU A 178 -7.48 -1.85 1.14
C GLU A 178 -5.97 -1.94 0.87
N PRO A 179 -5.50 -2.12 -0.39
CA PRO A 179 -4.07 -2.16 -0.67
C PRO A 179 -3.33 -0.86 -0.32
N PHE A 180 -4.04 0.27 -0.25
CA PHE A 180 -3.47 1.59 0.03
C PHE A 180 -3.58 1.96 1.51
N ARG A 181 -3.90 1.00 2.38
CA ARG A 181 -3.85 1.22 3.83
C ARG A 181 -2.48 1.62 4.30
N ASP A 182 -1.40 1.21 3.65
CA ASP A 182 -0.07 1.67 4.02
C ASP A 182 0.66 2.20 2.80
N ARG A 183 1.41 3.29 2.96
CA ARG A 183 2.27 3.84 1.91
C ARG A 183 3.62 3.14 1.96
N ILE A 184 3.61 1.86 1.59
CA ILE A 184 4.80 1.01 1.61
C ILE A 184 5.72 1.41 0.44
N PRO A 185 6.99 1.76 0.71
CA PRO A 185 7.96 2.05 -0.33
C PRO A 185 8.16 0.89 -1.31
N SER A 186 8.42 1.24 -2.56
CA SER A 186 8.55 0.27 -3.65
C SER A 186 9.76 -0.66 -3.52
N ASP A 187 10.87 -0.15 -2.98
CA ASP A 187 12.06 -0.93 -2.67
C ASP A 187 11.79 -2.02 -1.62
N VAL A 188 10.94 -1.74 -0.63
CA VAL A 188 10.49 -2.74 0.36
C VAL A 188 9.68 -3.84 -0.33
N ASN A 189 8.71 -3.48 -1.17
CA ASN A 189 7.89 -4.46 -1.91
C ASN A 189 8.72 -5.32 -2.87
N GLN A 190 9.69 -4.70 -3.57
CA GLN A 190 10.63 -5.42 -4.42
C GLN A 190 11.47 -6.38 -3.58
N LYS A 191 11.96 -5.93 -2.42
CA LYS A 191 12.81 -6.75 -1.55
C LYS A 191 12.08 -7.98 -1.00
N VAL A 192 10.81 -7.82 -0.65
CA VAL A 192 9.95 -8.92 -0.21
C VAL A 192 9.90 -10.01 -1.29
N ASN A 193 9.65 -9.64 -2.55
CA ASN A 193 9.60 -10.60 -3.65
C ASN A 193 10.94 -11.33 -3.86
N GLU A 194 12.06 -10.58 -3.86
CA GLU A 194 13.38 -11.18 -3.97
C GLU A 194 13.67 -12.22 -2.87
N VAL A 195 13.22 -11.96 -1.64
CA VAL A 195 13.44 -12.87 -0.51
C VAL A 195 12.56 -14.11 -0.65
N PHE A 196 11.28 -13.94 -0.99
CA PHE A 196 10.36 -15.06 -1.19
C PHE A 196 10.83 -15.98 -2.32
N THR A 197 11.17 -15.43 -3.49
CA THR A 197 11.68 -16.23 -4.62
C THR A 197 12.95 -17.01 -4.24
N ARG A 198 13.86 -16.39 -3.47
CA ARG A 198 15.08 -17.08 -3.01
C ARG A 198 14.79 -18.21 -2.02
N VAL A 199 13.84 -18.01 -1.10
CA VAL A 199 13.42 -19.05 -0.15
C VAL A 199 12.76 -20.21 -0.89
N ASP A 200 11.87 -19.92 -1.85
CA ASP A 200 11.18 -20.95 -2.64
C ASP A 200 12.16 -21.78 -3.49
N ASN A 201 13.16 -21.13 -4.08
CA ASN A 201 14.23 -21.81 -4.81
C ASN A 201 15.06 -22.69 -3.87
N TYR A 202 15.44 -22.17 -2.69
CA TYR A 202 16.20 -22.93 -1.70
C TYR A 202 15.47 -24.22 -1.28
N ILE A 203 14.15 -24.14 -1.09
CA ILE A 203 13.30 -25.30 -0.75
C ILE A 203 13.22 -26.26 -1.94
N SER A 204 13.01 -25.74 -3.15
CA SER A 204 12.85 -26.53 -4.39
C SER A 204 14.12 -27.29 -4.79
N GLU A 205 15.28 -26.77 -4.43
CA GLU A 205 16.58 -27.42 -4.62
C GLU A 205 16.87 -28.50 -3.55
N TYR A 206 15.89 -28.89 -2.74
CA TYR A 206 15.99 -29.93 -1.72
C TYR A 206 17.12 -29.69 -0.68
N ASN A 207 17.41 -28.43 -0.39
CA ASN A 207 18.39 -28.07 0.64
C ASN A 207 17.88 -28.34 2.07
N ILE A 208 16.62 -28.76 2.25
CA ILE A 208 16.04 -29.17 3.53
C ILE A 208 16.02 -30.70 3.63
N TYR A 209 16.83 -31.25 4.53
CA TYR A 209 16.88 -32.69 4.81
C TYR A 209 15.70 -33.13 5.68
N MET A 210 14.71 -33.78 5.06
CA MET A 210 13.49 -34.29 5.74
C MET A 210 13.75 -35.35 6.83
N GLY A 211 14.92 -35.97 6.88
CA GLY A 211 15.23 -37.09 7.80
C GLY A 211 15.63 -36.71 9.23
N ASN A 212 15.68 -35.42 9.58
CA ASN A 212 16.10 -34.92 10.90
C ASN A 212 15.10 -33.91 11.51
N LEU A 213 13.83 -33.99 11.12
CA LEU A 213 12.74 -33.17 11.64
C LEU A 213 11.97 -33.88 12.77
#